data_AF-A0A9P1IXG3-F1
#
_entry.id   AF-A0A9P1IXG3-F1
#
_cell.length_a   1.000
_cell.length_b   1.000
_cell.length_c   1.000
_cell.angle_alpha   90.00
_cell.angle_beta   90.00
_cell.angle_gamma   90.00
#
_symmetry.space_group_name_H-M   'P 1'
#
loop_
_entity.id
_entity.type
_entity.pdbx_description
1 polymer ?
#
loop_
_entity_poly.entity_id
_entity_poly.type
_entity_poly.pdbx_seq_one_letter_code
_entity_poly.pdbx_strand_id
1 'polypeptide(L)'
;MFARAARSFSSTAACRQDLVQQAFVNKIRELAKNAGNLANSDPAVKKSLQEELNRLATKFQLANSDVVSKLPTSFETAKVDSAVQSALEGKALKELLDGVKKEQTAYIASRDAKRAQEAARNSALKQ
;
A
#
# COMPACT_ATOMS: atom_id res chain seq x y z
N MET A 1 51.12 -50.24 -22.25
CA MET A 1 50.86 -49.63 -20.92
C MET A 1 52.05 -48.76 -20.58
N PHE A 2 51.91 -47.43 -20.53
CA PHE A 2 52.97 -46.54 -20.06
C PHE A 2 52.45 -45.69 -18.90
N ALA A 3 53.20 -45.75 -17.81
CA ALA A 3 52.86 -45.23 -16.50
C ALA A 3 52.75 -43.70 -16.48
N ARG A 4 51.67 -43.20 -15.87
CA ARG A 4 51.46 -41.79 -15.60
C ARG A 4 52.28 -41.43 -14.36
N ALA A 5 53.36 -40.66 -14.53
CA ALA A 5 54.15 -40.14 -13.43
C ALA A 5 53.26 -39.29 -12.51
N ALA A 6 52.90 -39.84 -11.34
CA ALA A 6 52.32 -39.06 -10.26
C ALA A 6 53.38 -38.04 -9.85
N ARG A 7 53.11 -36.75 -10.12
CA ARG A 7 53.93 -35.65 -9.61
C ARG A 7 53.86 -35.72 -8.09
N SER A 8 54.90 -36.30 -7.49
CA SER A 8 55.13 -36.25 -6.05
C SER A 8 55.22 -34.78 -5.65
N PHE A 9 54.16 -34.26 -5.06
CA PHE A 9 54.18 -32.95 -4.41
C PHE A 9 55.01 -33.13 -3.13
N SER A 10 56.26 -32.68 -3.16
CA SER A 10 57.11 -32.66 -1.97
C SER A 10 56.48 -31.75 -0.91
N SER A 11 56.02 -32.33 0.19
CA SER A 11 55.39 -31.64 1.31
C SER A 11 56.35 -30.77 2.13
N THR A 12 57.65 -30.74 1.79
CA THR A 12 58.65 -29.99 2.55
C THR A 12 58.52 -28.48 2.37
N ALA A 13 57.98 -27.98 1.24
CA ALA A 13 57.66 -26.56 1.07
C ALA A 13 56.34 -26.14 1.76
N ALA A 14 55.47 -27.09 2.08
CA ALA A 14 54.23 -26.83 2.84
C ALA A 14 54.50 -26.53 4.33
N CYS A 15 55.74 -26.77 4.81
CA CYS A 15 56.13 -26.63 6.21
C CYS A 15 56.54 -25.20 6.61
N ARG A 16 56.69 -24.27 5.65
CA ARG A 16 56.91 -22.85 5.94
C ARG A 16 55.88 -22.01 5.20
N GLN A 17 54.67 -22.03 5.73
CA GLN A 17 53.65 -21.04 5.40
C GLN A 17 54.27 -19.65 5.65
N ASP A 18 54.42 -18.86 4.59
CA ASP A 18 54.90 -17.48 4.66
C ASP A 18 54.04 -16.68 5.66
N LEU A 19 54.69 -15.88 6.52
CA LEU A 19 54.01 -15.06 7.53
C LEU A 19 52.94 -14.16 6.89
N VAL A 20 53.19 -13.68 5.68
CA VAL A 20 52.23 -12.87 4.93
C VAL A 20 51.01 -13.70 4.50
N GLN A 21 51.23 -14.93 4.02
CA GLN A 21 50.15 -15.84 3.63
C GLN A 21 49.32 -16.28 4.85
N GLN A 22 49.98 -16.54 5.99
CA GLN A 22 49.29 -16.85 7.25
C GLN A 22 48.46 -15.66 7.74
N ALA A 23 49.04 -14.45 7.74
CA ALA A 23 48.33 -13.23 8.15
C ALA A 23 47.12 -12.96 7.24
N PHE A 24 47.28 -13.15 5.94
CA PHE A 24 46.20 -12.99 4.95
C PHE A 24 45.06 -13.98 5.19
N VAL A 25 45.37 -15.28 5.30
CA VAL A 25 44.36 -16.32 5.54
C VAL A 25 43.69 -16.13 6.90
N ASN A 26 44.44 -15.72 7.93
CA ASN A 26 43.88 -15.39 9.24
C ASN A 26 42.92 -14.21 9.17
N LYS A 27 43.27 -13.15 8.41
CA LYS A 27 42.39 -11.99 8.24
C LYS A 27 41.11 -12.33 7.50
N ILE A 28 41.19 -13.19 6.48
CA ILE A 28 39.99 -13.72 5.80
C ILE A 28 39.08 -14.45 6.79
N ARG A 29 39.64 -15.33 7.63
CA ARG A 29 38.83 -16.04 8.63
C ARG A 29 38.22 -15.11 9.67
N GLU A 30 38.95 -14.08 10.11
CA GLU A 30 38.41 -13.07 11.04
C GLU A 30 37.27 -12.27 10.42
N LEU A 31 37.45 -11.80 9.18
CA LEU A 31 36.42 -11.07 8.46
C LEU A 31 35.18 -11.93 8.22
N ALA A 32 35.36 -13.20 7.87
CA ALA A 32 34.25 -14.14 7.68
C ALA A 32 33.48 -14.41 8.98
N LYS A 33 34.17 -14.48 10.13
CA LYS A 33 33.52 -14.63 11.45
C LYS A 33 32.74 -13.39 11.88
N ASN A 34 33.23 -12.21 11.51
CA ASN A 34 32.63 -10.92 11.86
C ASN A 34 31.65 -10.40 10.79
N ALA A 35 31.49 -11.12 9.68
CA ALA A 35 30.59 -10.77 8.61
C ALA A 35 29.14 -10.79 9.12
N GLY A 36 28.51 -9.61 9.15
CA GLY A 36 27.12 -9.45 9.57
C GLY A 36 26.91 -8.90 10.98
N ASN A 37 27.97 -8.70 11.79
CA ASN A 37 27.81 -8.27 13.18
C ASN A 37 28.29 -6.84 13.49
N LEU A 38 28.40 -5.97 12.47
CA LEU A 38 28.83 -4.57 12.61
C LEU A 38 27.91 -3.75 13.54
N ALA A 39 26.61 -4.05 13.52
CA ALA A 39 25.64 -3.36 14.37
C ALA A 39 25.75 -3.78 15.85
N ASN A 40 26.28 -4.95 16.19
CA ASN A 40 26.40 -5.40 17.59
C ASN A 40 27.80 -5.24 18.19
N SER A 41 28.81 -4.90 17.37
CA SER A 41 30.20 -4.82 17.81
C SER A 41 30.52 -3.59 18.67
N ASP A 42 29.81 -2.47 18.49
CA ASP A 42 30.10 -1.23 19.22
C ASP A 42 28.80 -0.47 19.57
N PRO A 43 28.54 -0.18 20.86
CA PRO A 43 27.43 0.67 21.28
C PRO A 43 27.41 2.07 20.63
N ALA A 44 28.57 2.63 20.26
CA ALA A 44 28.65 3.91 19.55
C ALA A 44 28.07 3.83 18.14
N VAL A 45 28.31 2.71 17.43
CA VAL A 45 27.77 2.46 16.08
C VAL A 45 26.25 2.24 16.14
N LYS A 46 25.74 1.60 17.19
CA LYS A 46 24.28 1.51 17.42
C LYS A 46 23.64 2.88 17.61
N LYS A 47 24.28 3.75 18.39
CA LYS A 47 23.78 5.11 18.64
C LYS A 47 23.78 5.95 17.36
N SER A 48 24.88 5.95 16.60
CA SER A 48 24.95 6.71 15.35
C SER A 48 23.92 6.23 14.33
N LEU A 49 23.72 4.91 14.22
CA LEU A 49 22.70 4.31 13.36
C LEU A 49 21.30 4.76 13.77
N GLN A 50 20.99 4.74 15.06
CA GLN A 50 19.67 5.17 15.56
C GLN A 50 19.44 6.67 15.32
N GLU A 51 20.46 7.51 15.51
CA GLU A 51 20.38 8.94 15.24
C GLU A 51 20.14 9.24 13.76
N GLU A 52 20.82 8.53 12.86
CA GLU A 52 20.62 8.65 11.41
C GLU A 52 19.22 8.19 10.99
N LEU A 53 18.74 7.06 11.54
CA LEU A 53 17.38 6.56 11.29
C LEU A 53 16.31 7.53 11.80
N ASN A 54 16.52 8.15 12.96
CA ASN A 54 15.62 9.16 13.50
C ASN A 54 15.59 10.41 12.63
N ARG A 55 16.76 10.91 12.18
CA ARG A 55 16.86 12.05 11.25
C ARG A 55 16.11 11.78 9.95
N LEU A 56 16.20 10.55 9.44
CA LEU A 56 15.50 10.12 8.24
C LEU A 56 13.98 10.09 8.48
N ALA A 57 13.53 9.52 9.59
CA ALA A 57 12.12 9.49 9.96
C ALA A 57 11.52 10.90 10.05
N THR A 58 12.23 11.84 10.70
CA THR A 58 11.79 13.24 10.79
C THR A 58 11.73 13.92 9.43
N LYS A 59 12.72 13.71 8.55
CA LYS A 59 12.75 14.33 7.22
C LYS A 59 11.59 13.89 6.33
N PHE A 60 11.19 12.63 6.43
CA PHE A 60 10.13 12.04 5.61
C PHE A 60 8.77 11.97 6.33
N GLN A 61 8.64 12.61 7.50
CA GLN A 61 7.42 12.60 8.33
C GLN A 61 6.90 11.16 8.57
N LEU A 62 7.83 10.20 8.66
CA LEU A 62 7.50 8.81 8.88
C LEU A 62 7.18 8.62 10.37
N ALA A 63 6.12 7.88 10.67
CA ALA A 63 5.67 7.68 12.04
C ALA A 63 6.74 7.04 12.94
N ASN A 64 7.64 6.21 12.40
CA ASN A 64 8.78 5.60 13.11
C ASN A 64 9.89 5.15 12.12
N SER A 65 11.10 4.90 12.63
CA SER A 65 12.24 4.39 11.84
C SER A 65 11.95 3.05 11.15
N ASP A 66 11.08 2.22 11.72
CA ASP A 66 10.63 0.95 11.14
C ASP A 66 9.84 1.12 9.83
N VAL A 67 9.23 2.29 9.62
CA VAL A 67 8.42 2.59 8.43
C VAL A 67 9.30 2.85 7.20
N VAL A 68 10.59 3.18 7.38
CA VAL A 68 11.55 3.30 6.27
C VAL A 68 11.68 1.97 5.51
N SER A 69 11.58 0.85 6.22
CA SER A 69 11.67 -0.49 5.61
C SER A 69 10.36 -0.98 4.98
N LYS A 70 9.23 -0.29 5.23
CA LYS A 70 7.88 -0.70 4.83
C LYS A 70 7.15 0.52 4.28
N LEU A 71 7.38 0.82 3.00
CA LEU A 71 6.64 1.86 2.30
C LEU A 71 5.13 1.54 2.36
N PRO A 72 4.28 2.42 2.90
CA PRO A 72 2.84 2.23 2.87
C PRO A 72 2.36 2.37 1.42
N THR A 73 1.85 1.28 0.85
CA THR A 73 1.27 1.25 -0.50
C THR A 73 -0.24 1.52 -0.50
N SER A 74 -0.82 2.00 0.60
CA SER A 74 -2.21 2.41 0.65
C SER A 74 -2.37 3.80 0.06
N PHE A 75 -2.72 3.87 -1.21
CA PHE A 75 -3.14 5.10 -1.84
C PHE A 75 -4.56 5.43 -1.42
N GLU A 76 -4.83 6.71 -1.13
CA GLU A 76 -6.21 7.15 -0.92
C GLU A 76 -6.99 6.93 -2.22
N THR A 77 -8.07 6.16 -2.12
CA THR A 77 -9.00 6.00 -3.22
C THR A 77 -9.78 7.30 -3.39
N ALA A 78 -9.85 7.81 -4.62
CA ALA A 78 -10.62 9.00 -4.93
C ALA A 78 -12.07 8.80 -4.48
N LYS A 79 -12.52 9.58 -3.50
CA LYS A 79 -13.93 9.63 -3.10
C LYS A 79 -14.70 10.37 -4.19
N VAL A 80 -15.49 9.62 -4.96
CA VAL A 80 -16.41 10.20 -5.95
C VAL A 80 -17.72 10.44 -5.24
N ASP A 81 -17.92 11.67 -4.76
CA ASP A 81 -19.20 12.10 -4.21
C ASP A 81 -20.20 12.30 -5.36
N SER A 82 -20.96 11.25 -5.67
CA SER A 82 -22.03 11.33 -6.66
C SER A 82 -23.26 11.98 -6.02
N ALA A 83 -23.73 13.09 -6.59
CA ALA A 83 -24.96 13.76 -6.17
C ALA A 83 -26.19 12.84 -6.20
N VAL A 84 -26.15 11.79 -7.04
CA VAL A 84 -27.20 10.77 -7.13
C VAL A 84 -27.10 9.77 -5.96
N GLN A 85 -25.89 9.47 -5.50
CA GLN A 85 -25.65 8.59 -4.36
C GLN A 85 -26.22 9.24 -3.08
N SER A 86 -25.93 10.52 -2.83
CA SER A 86 -26.48 11.24 -1.68
C SER A 86 -28.01 11.37 -1.70
N ALA A 87 -28.62 11.45 -2.89
CA ALA A 87 -30.08 11.54 -3.03
C ALA A 87 -30.81 10.20 -2.80
N LEU A 88 -30.09 9.08 -2.98
CA LEU A 88 -30.57 7.70 -2.87
C LEU A 88 -30.10 7.01 -1.58
N GLU A 89 -29.10 7.54 -0.90
CA GLU A 89 -28.60 7.04 0.38
C GLU A 89 -29.71 6.99 1.44
N GLY A 90 -29.91 5.81 2.02
CA GLY A 90 -30.90 5.58 3.06
C GLY A 90 -32.34 5.36 2.58
N LYS A 91 -32.63 5.45 1.27
CA LYS A 91 -33.96 5.14 0.72
C LYS A 91 -34.02 3.71 0.20
N ALA A 92 -34.97 2.93 0.69
CA ALA A 92 -35.22 1.61 0.13
C ALA A 92 -35.88 1.76 -1.25
N LEU A 93 -35.50 0.91 -2.22
CA LEU A 93 -36.07 0.91 -3.57
C LEU A 93 -37.62 0.92 -3.57
N LYS A 94 -38.21 0.22 -2.61
CA LYS A 94 -39.66 0.16 -2.40
C LYS A 94 -40.27 1.52 -2.11
N GLU A 95 -39.62 2.33 -1.28
CA GLU A 95 -40.11 3.66 -0.88
C GLU A 95 -40.08 4.64 -2.06
N LEU A 96 -39.03 4.57 -2.89
CA LEU A 96 -38.93 5.35 -4.12
C LEU A 96 -40.05 4.97 -5.11
N LEU A 97 -40.32 3.67 -5.25
CA LEU A 97 -41.37 3.17 -6.14
C LEU A 97 -42.76 3.60 -5.68
N ASP A 98 -43.01 3.59 -4.37
CA ASP A 98 -44.27 4.03 -3.78
C ASP A 98 -44.45 5.56 -3.90
N GLY A 99 -43.36 6.34 -3.81
CA GLY A 99 -43.35 7.78 -4.07
C GLY A 99 -43.79 8.10 -5.51
N VAL A 100 -43.19 7.44 -6.51
CA VAL A 100 -43.54 7.65 -7.92
C VAL A 100 -45.01 7.31 -8.20
N LYS A 101 -45.54 6.24 -7.62
CA LYS A 101 -46.97 5.89 -7.77
C LYS A 101 -47.90 6.94 -7.17
N LYS A 102 -47.53 7.52 -6.02
CA LYS A 102 -48.29 8.61 -5.39
C LYS A 102 -48.27 9.87 -6.25
N GLU A 103 -47.13 10.24 -6.80
CA GLU A 103 -47.02 11.39 -7.70
C GLU A 103 -47.84 11.20 -8.98
N GLN A 104 -47.79 9.99 -9.56
CA GLN A 104 -48.55 9.66 -10.76
C GLN A 104 -50.06 9.76 -10.52
N THR A 105 -50.56 9.21 -9.40
CA THR A 105 -51.99 9.28 -9.05
C THR A 105 -52.42 10.72 -8.75
N ALA A 106 -51.62 11.51 -8.04
CA ALA A 106 -51.88 12.92 -7.79
C ALA A 106 -51.93 13.74 -9.09
N TYR A 107 -51.03 13.47 -10.03
CA TYR A 107 -51.01 14.15 -11.33
C TYR A 107 -52.26 13.83 -12.17
N ILE A 108 -52.66 12.56 -12.23
CA ILE A 108 -53.86 12.13 -12.97
C ILE A 108 -55.11 12.80 -12.36
N ALA A 109 -55.25 12.80 -11.04
CA ALA A 109 -56.36 13.44 -10.35
C ALA A 109 -56.43 14.95 -10.63
N SER A 110 -55.29 15.65 -10.57
CA SER A 110 -55.20 17.09 -10.88
C SER A 110 -55.57 17.39 -12.33
N ARG A 111 -55.07 16.58 -13.28
CA ARG A 111 -55.36 16.71 -14.70
C ARG A 111 -56.85 16.54 -14.99
N ASP A 112 -57.47 15.51 -14.40
CA ASP A 112 -58.87 15.21 -14.66
C ASP A 112 -59.79 16.23 -14.00
N ALA A 113 -59.44 16.76 -12.82
CA ALA A 113 -60.13 17.89 -12.20
C ALA A 113 -60.08 19.15 -13.08
N LYS A 114 -58.92 19.48 -13.66
CA LYS A 114 -58.78 20.63 -14.57
C LYS A 114 -59.64 20.46 -15.83
N ARG A 115 -59.62 19.27 -16.44
CA ARG A 115 -60.49 18.97 -17.60
C ARG A 115 -61.97 19.10 -17.26
N ALA A 116 -62.39 18.61 -16.09
CA ALA A 116 -63.78 18.70 -15.64
C ALA A 116 -64.20 20.16 -15.40
N GLN A 117 -63.33 20.98 -14.82
CA GLN A 117 -63.57 22.42 -14.64
C GLN A 117 -63.67 23.16 -15.98
N GLU A 118 -62.78 22.87 -16.93
CA GLU A 118 -62.82 23.46 -18.28
C GLU A 118 -64.07 23.03 -19.05
N ALA A 119 -64.48 21.75 -18.94
CA ALA A 119 -65.72 21.25 -19.53
C ALA A 119 -66.95 21.94 -18.94
N ALA A 120 -67.01 22.09 -17.61
CA ALA A 120 -68.10 22.78 -16.91
C ALA A 120 -68.19 24.27 -17.31
N ARG A 121 -67.03 24.93 -17.45
CA ARG A 121 -66.94 26.32 -17.93
C ARG A 121 -67.40 26.45 -19.38
N ASN A 122 -66.98 25.54 -20.25
CA ASN A 122 -67.37 25.53 -21.66
C ASN A 122 -68.86 25.21 -21.86
N SER A 123 -69.48 24.39 -21.00
CA SER A 123 -70.93 24.19 -21.02
C SER A 123 -71.71 25.40 -20.51
N ALA A 124 -71.19 26.10 -19.49
CA ALA A 124 -71.83 27.30 -18.95
C ALA A 124 -71.77 28.51 -19.91
N LEU A 125 -70.76 28.56 -20.78
CA LEU A 125 -70.60 29.60 -21.82
C LEU A 125 -71.40 29.33 -23.10
N LYS A 126 -71.97 28.12 -23.26
CA LYS A 126 -72.74 27.70 -24.45
C LYS A 126 -74.27 27.71 -24.24
N GLN A 127 -74.74 28.19 -23.09
CA GLN A 127 -76.14 28.56 -22.84
C GLN A 127 -76.35 30.04 -23.15
#